data_AF-A0A954CKQ0-F1
#
_entry.id   AF-A0A954CKQ0-F1
#
_cell.length_a   1.000
_cell.length_b   1.000
_cell.length_c   1.000
_cell.angle_alpha   90.00
_cell.angle_beta   90.00
_cell.angle_gamma   90.00
#
_symmetry.space_group_name_H-M   'P 1'
#
loop_
_entity.id
_entity.type
_entity.pdbx_description
1 polymer ?
#
loop_
_entity_poly.entity_id
_entity_poly.type
_entity_poly.pdbx_seq_one_letter_code
_entity_poly.pdbx_strand_id
1 'polypeptide(L)'
;MAETDPHREYFEALTHEEKLLLILRDDLYGGSWSRMAQDLSDRLKGKPYIFKLVNRIEEDLVRIQKLASYEEKHDINLAKYNEGDDQ
;
A
#
# COMPACT_ATOMS: atom_id res chain seq x y z
N MET A 1 -26.14 -12.09 12.20
CA MET A 1 -25.03 -11.29 12.75
C MET A 1 -24.05 -11.19 11.61
N ALA A 2 -23.87 -10.00 11.03
CA ALA A 2 -23.01 -9.85 9.86
C ALA A 2 -21.58 -10.23 10.26
N GLU A 3 -21.02 -11.21 9.56
CA GLU A 3 -19.61 -11.58 9.66
C GLU A 3 -18.82 -10.35 9.23
N THR A 4 -18.37 -9.55 10.21
CA THR A 4 -17.53 -8.39 9.94
C THR A 4 -16.22 -8.91 9.39
N ASP A 5 -15.96 -8.64 8.11
CA ASP A 5 -14.70 -8.99 7.49
C ASP A 5 -13.61 -8.12 8.15
N PRO A 6 -12.71 -8.71 8.97
CA PRO A 6 -11.73 -7.95 9.74
C PRO A 6 -10.73 -7.22 8.82
N HIS A 7 -10.63 -7.63 7.55
CA HIS A 7 -9.77 -7.02 6.56
C HIS A 7 -10.41 -5.78 5.94
N ARG A 8 -11.75 -5.77 5.79
CA ARG A 8 -12.50 -4.57 5.42
C ARG A 8 -12.36 -3.49 6.49
N GLU A 9 -12.55 -3.84 7.76
CA GLU A 9 -12.37 -2.88 8.87
C GLU A 9 -10.92 -2.36 8.93
N TYR A 10 -9.94 -3.25 8.71
CA TYR A 10 -8.54 -2.85 8.62
C TYR A 10 -8.30 -1.89 7.44
N PHE A 11 -8.85 -2.19 6.26
CA PHE A 11 -8.77 -1.34 5.08
C PHE A 11 -9.45 0.02 5.29
N GLU A 12 -10.62 0.06 5.92
CA GLU A 12 -11.33 1.30 6.24
C GLU A 12 -10.53 2.18 7.21
N ALA A 13 -9.82 1.56 8.16
CA ALA A 13 -8.91 2.23 9.09
C ALA A 13 -7.60 2.73 8.45
N LEU A 14 -7.27 2.33 7.21
CA LEU A 14 -6.11 2.84 6.47
C LEU A 14 -6.29 4.31 6.09
N THR A 15 -5.19 5.04 6.10
CA THR A 15 -5.14 6.42 5.61
C THR A 15 -5.34 6.47 4.10
N HIS A 16 -5.72 7.64 3.59
CA HIS A 16 -5.88 7.86 2.15
C HIS A 16 -4.58 7.57 1.37
N GLU A 17 -3.42 7.85 1.96
CA GLU A 17 -2.12 7.55 1.36
C GLU A 17 -1.89 6.04 1.23
N GLU A 18 -2.19 5.25 2.26
CA GLU A 18 -2.10 3.79 2.22
C GLU A 18 -3.02 3.17 1.16
N LYS A 19 -4.25 3.67 1.04
CA LYS A 19 -5.20 3.24 -0.01
C LYS A 19 -4.70 3.60 -1.41
N LEU A 20 -4.13 4.79 -1.59
CA LEU A 20 -3.49 5.18 -2.84
C LEU A 20 -2.31 4.28 -3.21
N LEU A 21 -1.48 3.87 -2.23
CA LEU A 21 -0.37 2.96 -2.47
C LEU A 21 -0.86 1.60 -2.97
N LEU A 22 -1.96 1.08 -2.41
CA LEU A 22 -2.61 -0.16 -2.87
C LEU A 22 -3.06 -0.06 -4.34
N ILE A 23 -3.74 1.04 -4.70
CA ILE A 23 -4.21 1.29 -6.07
C ILE A 23 -3.03 1.43 -7.03
N LEU A 24 -2.02 2.25 -6.67
CA LEU A 24 -0.82 2.45 -7.48
C LEU A 24 -0.04 1.15 -7.68
N ARG A 25 0.04 0.30 -6.66
CA ARG A 25 0.64 -1.03 -6.75
C ARG A 25 -0.10 -1.90 -7.78
N ASP A 26 -1.42 -1.91 -7.75
CA ASP A 26 -2.22 -2.70 -8.69
C ASP A 26 -2.08 -2.18 -10.12
N ASP A 27 -2.26 -0.87 -10.31
CA ASP A 27 -2.29 -0.21 -11.63
C ASP A 27 -0.91 -0.15 -12.31
N LEU A 28 0.14 0.19 -11.56
CA LEU A 28 1.50 0.37 -12.10
C LEU A 28 2.39 -0.88 -11.98
N TYR A 29 2.19 -1.66 -10.92
CA TYR A 29 3.08 -2.78 -10.58
C TYR A 29 2.40 -4.15 -10.68
N GLY A 30 1.14 -4.22 -11.08
CA GLY A 30 0.38 -5.47 -11.25
C GLY A 30 0.21 -6.25 -9.96
N GLY A 31 0.07 -5.55 -8.83
CA GLY A 31 -0.10 -6.16 -7.50
C GLY A 31 1.22 -6.52 -6.81
N SER A 32 2.39 -6.21 -7.40
CA SER A 32 3.68 -6.58 -6.82
C SER A 32 4.23 -5.50 -5.88
N TRP A 33 4.13 -5.73 -4.56
CA TRP A 33 4.77 -4.87 -3.56
C TRP A 33 6.28 -4.81 -3.68
N SER A 34 6.93 -5.93 -3.99
CA SER A 34 8.39 -5.99 -4.12
C SER A 34 8.89 -5.04 -5.21
N ARG A 35 8.19 -4.94 -6.35
CA ARG A 35 8.54 -4.01 -7.42
C ARG A 35 8.36 -2.55 -6.99
N MET A 36 7.25 -2.24 -6.32
CA MET A 36 6.98 -0.88 -5.83
C MET A 36 8.01 -0.44 -4.78
N ALA A 37 8.32 -1.31 -3.82
CA ALA A 37 9.33 -1.03 -2.79
C ALA A 37 10.74 -0.87 -3.40
N GLN A 38 11.07 -1.66 -4.42
CA GLN A 38 12.33 -1.55 -5.14
C GLN A 38 12.43 -0.19 -5.86
N ASP A 39 11.39 0.23 -6.57
CA ASP A 39 11.34 1.52 -7.29
C ASP A 39 11.47 2.70 -6.33
N LEU A 40 10.72 2.68 -5.22
CA LEU A 40 10.82 3.71 -4.17
C LEU A 40 12.20 3.75 -3.52
N SER A 41 12.80 2.59 -3.23
CA SER A 41 14.16 2.50 -2.69
C SER A 41 15.22 3.01 -3.68
N ASP A 42 15.05 2.73 -4.97
CA ASP A 42 15.93 3.23 -6.02
C ASP A 42 15.80 4.75 -6.17
N ARG A 43 14.58 5.29 -6.12
CA ARG A 43 14.34 6.75 -6.07
C ARG A 43 14.97 7.42 -4.86
N LEU A 44 14.91 6.77 -3.70
CA LEU A 44 15.54 7.24 -2.47
C LEU A 44 17.06 7.36 -2.62
N LYS A 45 17.69 6.38 -3.27
CA LYS A 45 19.15 6.36 -3.53
C LYS A 45 19.56 7.25 -4.68
N GLY A 46 18.72 7.38 -5.70
CA GLY A 46 19.08 7.91 -7.00
C GLY A 46 19.24 9.42 -7.03
N LYS A 47 18.63 10.18 -6.11
CA LYS A 47 18.66 11.64 -6.21
C LYS A 47 18.47 12.40 -4.88
N PRO A 48 19.22 13.49 -4.62
CA PRO A 48 19.01 14.39 -3.48
C PRO A 48 17.87 15.40 -3.76
N TYR A 49 16.73 14.97 -4.31
CA TYR A 49 15.60 15.89 -4.45
C TYR A 49 14.90 16.01 -3.12
N ILE A 50 15.05 17.18 -2.50
CA ILE A 50 14.15 17.74 -1.48
C ILE A 50 13.98 16.79 -0.27
N PHE A 51 14.56 17.13 0.87
CA PHE A 51 14.46 16.38 2.14
C PHE A 51 13.04 15.91 2.50
N LYS A 52 12.00 16.67 2.10
CA LYS A 52 10.59 16.33 2.29
C LYS A 52 10.12 15.13 1.44
N LEU A 53 10.64 14.98 0.22
CA LEU A 53 10.30 13.88 -0.67
C LEU A 53 10.92 12.55 -0.18
N VAL A 54 12.16 12.62 0.31
CA VAL A 54 12.88 11.50 0.95
C VAL A 54 12.07 10.97 2.13
N ASN A 55 11.67 11.83 3.07
CA ASN A 55 10.83 11.43 4.21
C ASN A 55 9.53 10.76 3.75
N ARG A 56 8.85 11.33 2.75
CA ARG A 56 7.60 10.76 2.23
C ARG A 56 7.80 9.37 1.63
N ILE A 57 8.86 9.16 0.86
CA ILE A 57 9.20 7.86 0.28
C ILE A 57 9.52 6.83 1.37
N GLU A 58 10.26 7.21 2.41
CA GLU A 58 10.54 6.33 3.54
C GLU A 58 9.27 5.96 4.31
N GLU A 59 8.37 6.93 4.56
CA GLU A 59 7.06 6.67 5.17
C GLU A 59 6.20 5.74 4.31
N ASP A 60 6.16 5.98 3.00
CA ASP A 60 5.44 5.13 2.04
C ASP A 60 6.03 3.71 2.00
N LEU A 61 7.35 3.55 2.09
CA LEU A 61 8.00 2.24 2.18
C LEU A 61 7.61 1.48 3.46
N VAL A 62 7.55 2.17 4.61
CA VAL A 62 7.12 1.56 5.89
C VAL A 62 5.66 1.11 5.80
N ARG A 63 4.78 1.95 5.23
CA ARG A 63 3.38 1.63 4.97
C ARG A 63 3.24 0.42 4.06
N ILE A 64 3.95 0.41 2.92
CA ILE A 64 3.98 -0.72 1.99
C ILE A 64 4.42 -2.00 2.69
N GLN A 65 5.50 -1.95 3.47
CA GLN A 65 6.02 -3.14 4.12
C GLN A 65 5.02 -3.70 5.15
N LYS A 66 4.32 -2.83 5.89
CA LYS A 66 3.25 -3.22 6.81
C LYS A 66 2.07 -3.84 6.08
N LEU A 67 1.61 -3.24 4.97
CA LEU A 67 0.52 -3.75 4.15
C LEU A 67 0.88 -5.09 3.49
N ALA A 68 2.05 -5.18 2.87
CA ALA A 68 2.56 -6.38 2.23
C ALA A 68 2.68 -7.54 3.22
N SER A 69 3.23 -7.29 4.42
CA SER A 69 3.35 -8.30 5.48
C SER A 69 1.98 -8.78 5.96
N TYR A 70 1.00 -7.88 5.99
CA TYR A 70 -0.38 -8.22 6.38
C TYR A 70 -1.06 -9.06 5.29
N GLU A 71 -0.96 -8.64 4.03
CA GLU A 71 -1.51 -9.37 2.88
C GLU A 71 -0.87 -10.75 2.72
N GLU A 72 0.45 -10.88 2.87
CA GLU A 72 1.15 -12.17 2.82
C GLU A 72 0.76 -13.09 3.99
N LYS A 73 0.62 -12.52 5.20
CA LYS A 73 0.24 -13.30 6.39
C LYS A 73 -1.18 -13.85 6.32
N HIS A 74 -2.09 -13.11 5.69
CA HIS A 74 -3.50 -13.45 5.61
C HIS A 74 -3.91 -14.02 4.24
N ASP A 75 -3.00 -14.05 3.26
CA ASP A 75 -3.22 -14.44 1.86
C ASP A 75 -4.40 -13.67 1.22
N ILE A 76 -4.48 -12.36 1.48
CA ILE A 76 -5.54 -11.48 0.96
C ILE A 76 -4.95 -10.36 0.12
N ASN A 77 -5.77 -9.79 -0.75
CA ASN A 77 -5.43 -8.54 -1.44
C ASN A 77 -6.29 -7.40 -0.89
N LEU A 78 -5.69 -6.49 -0.14
CA LEU A 78 -6.36 -5.34 0.48
C LEU A 78 -6.92 -4.36 -0.56
N ALA A 79 -6.31 -4.28 -1.75
CA ALA A 79 -6.77 -3.41 -2.82
C ALA A 79 -8.16 -3.82 -3.34
N LYS A 80 -8.57 -5.09 -3.17
CA LYS A 80 -9.92 -5.54 -3.56
C LYS A 80 -11.02 -4.89 -2.72
N TYR A 81 -10.73 -4.48 -1.49
CA TYR A 81 -11.70 -3.77 -0.66
C TYR A 81 -11.88 -2.30 -1.09
N ASN A 82 -11.00 -1.77 -1.94
CA ASN A 82 -11.15 -0.43 -2.51
C ASN A 82 -12.25 -0.35 -3.57
N GLU A 83 -12.50 -1.44 -4.32
CA GLU A 83 -13.55 -1.50 -5.34
C GLU A 83 -14.96 -1.70 -4.75
N GLY A 84 -15.10 -1.61 -3.43
CA GLY A 84 -16.36 -1.75 -2.72
C GLY A 84 -17.12 -0.43 -2.59
N ASP A 85 -17.52 0.18 -3.71
CA ASP A 85 -18.67 1.10 -3.76
C ASP A 85 -19.28 1.08 -5.19
N ASP A 86 -19.98 -0.02 -5.49
CA ASP A 86 -21.11 -0.02 -6.43
C ASP A 86 -22.21 -0.88 -5.78
N GLN A 87 -22.98 -0.29 -4.87
CA GLN A 87 -24.29 -0.79 -4.46
C GLN A 87 -25.27 0.36 -4.28
#